data_AF-A0A822FQV5-F1
#
_entry.id   AF-A0A822FQV5-F1
#
_cell.length_a   1.000
_cell.length_b   1.000
_cell.length_c   1.000
_cell.angle_alpha   90.00
_cell.angle_beta   90.00
_cell.angle_gamma   90.00
#
_symmetry.space_group_name_H-M   'P 1'
#
loop_
_entity.id
_entity.type
_entity.pdbx_description
1 polymer ?
#
loop_
_entity_poly.entity_id
_entity_poly.type
_entity_poly.pdbx_seq_one_letter_code
_entity_poly.pdbx_strand_id
1 'polypeptide(L)'
;MVSNNIKIETFFVHDDGQYFPNNNHLSVIVYRQVFDSKTVSASKWEQLFKENNFGKSWRDGIFSFHHYHSTAHEALGCYGGRAQVRLGGDNEQVRKDIEL
;
A
#
# COMPACT_ATOMS: atom_id res chain seq x y z
N MET A 1 -5.33 -14.25 12.60
CA MET A 1 -6.15 -13.11 13.06
C MET A 1 -5.35 -11.84 12.83
N VAL A 2 -6.03 -10.72 12.62
CA VAL A 2 -5.40 -9.40 12.59
C VAL A 2 -4.79 -9.10 13.97
N SER A 3 -3.64 -8.44 14.00
CA SER A 3 -2.93 -8.07 15.21
C SER A 3 -3.70 -7.04 16.04
N ASN A 4 -3.51 -7.06 17.37
CA ASN A 4 -4.01 -6.03 18.26
C ASN A 4 -3.09 -4.80 18.36
N ASN A 5 -1.88 -4.87 17.79
CA ASN A 5 -0.84 -3.85 17.89
C ASN A 5 -0.55 -3.18 16.53
N ILE A 6 -1.60 -2.93 15.74
CA ILE A 6 -1.44 -2.28 14.43
C ILE A 6 -0.96 -0.85 14.65
N LYS A 7 0.12 -0.47 13.98
CA LYS A 7 0.54 0.93 13.88
C LYS A 7 0.03 1.51 12.58
N ILE A 8 -0.60 2.67 12.66
CA ILE A 8 -1.16 3.37 11.51
C ILE A 8 -0.34 4.63 11.29
N GLU A 9 0.20 4.78 10.09
CA GLU A 9 0.79 6.03 9.62
C GLU A 9 -0.12 6.63 8.56
N THR A 10 -0.35 7.93 8.65
CA THR A 10 -1.13 8.69 7.67
C THR A 10 -0.31 9.89 7.22
N PHE A 11 -0.21 10.10 5.92
CA PHE A 11 0.48 11.25 5.36
C PHE A 11 -0.15 11.64 4.03
N PHE A 12 -0.08 12.93 3.72
CA PHE A 12 -0.46 13.43 2.41
C PHE A 12 0.77 13.44 1.51
N VAL A 13 0.50 13.25 0.23
CA VAL A 13 1.45 13.45 -0.85
C VAL A 13 0.75 14.37 -1.83
N HIS A 14 1.27 15.57 -2.00
CA HIS A 14 0.59 16.57 -2.83
C HIS A 14 0.81 16.30 -4.31
N ASP A 15 -0.15 16.73 -5.11
CA ASP A 15 0.03 16.78 -6.56
C ASP A 15 1.08 17.84 -6.89
N ASP A 16 2.15 17.46 -7.59
CA ASP A 16 3.20 18.37 -8.01
C ASP A 16 2.87 19.07 -9.34
N GLY A 17 1.70 18.76 -9.94
CA GLY A 17 1.22 19.33 -11.19
C GLY A 17 1.96 18.82 -12.43
N GLN A 18 2.75 17.76 -12.30
CA GLN A 18 3.57 17.20 -13.38
C GLN A 18 2.96 15.90 -13.93
N TYR A 19 3.81 14.90 -14.22
CA TYR A 19 3.43 13.66 -14.91
C TYR A 19 2.74 12.63 -14.00
N PHE A 20 2.90 12.74 -12.67
CA PHE A 20 2.41 11.75 -11.70
C PHE A 20 1.41 12.39 -10.74
N PRO A 21 0.10 12.33 -11.07
CA PRO A 21 -0.91 13.00 -10.27
C PRO A 21 -1.08 12.32 -8.91
N ASN A 22 -1.32 13.13 -7.87
CA ASN A 22 -1.67 12.64 -6.53
C ASN A 22 -3.06 13.14 -6.10
N ASN A 23 -3.65 12.47 -5.10
CA ASN A 23 -4.96 12.84 -4.60
C ASN A 23 -4.83 13.91 -3.50
N ASN A 24 -5.26 15.14 -3.78
CA ASN A 24 -5.18 16.27 -2.84
C ASN A 24 -6.18 16.20 -1.67
N HIS A 25 -7.11 15.23 -1.67
CA HIS A 25 -8.16 15.09 -0.66
C HIS A 25 -7.99 13.85 0.22
N LEU A 26 -7.35 12.79 -0.29
CA LEU A 26 -7.17 11.53 0.40
C LEU A 26 -5.70 11.32 0.74
N SER A 27 -5.44 10.94 1.98
CA SER A 27 -4.09 10.61 2.44
C SER A 27 -3.71 9.18 2.08
N VAL A 28 -2.40 8.93 2.03
CA VAL A 28 -1.87 7.58 2.06
C VAL A 28 -1.95 7.05 3.50
N ILE A 29 -2.39 5.82 3.65
CA ILE A 29 -2.44 5.12 4.94
C ILE A 29 -1.55 3.87 4.86
N VAL A 30 -0.63 3.73 5.82
CA VAL A 30 0.22 2.55 5.97
C VAL A 30 -0.13 1.86 7.27
N TYR A 31 -0.67 0.64 7.16
CA TYR A 31 -0.92 -0.24 8.30
C TYR A 31 0.28 -1.16 8.50
N ARG A 32 0.94 -1.08 9.66
CA ARG A 32 2.05 -1.95 10.04
C ARG A 32 1.61 -3.02 11.02
N GLN A 33 2.29 -4.16 10.95
CA GLN A 33 2.09 -5.28 11.88
C GLN A 33 0.64 -5.81 11.84
N VAL A 34 -0.01 -5.80 10.67
CA VAL A 34 -1.40 -6.27 10.49
C VAL A 34 -1.54 -7.75 10.81
N PHE A 35 -0.56 -8.56 10.43
CA PHE A 35 -0.50 -9.98 10.74
C PHE A 35 0.82 -10.34 11.40
N ASP A 36 0.83 -11.43 12.16
CA ASP A 36 2.07 -12.06 12.64
C ASP A 36 2.86 -12.60 11.45
N SER A 37 4.13 -12.21 11.33
CA SER A 37 5.04 -12.58 10.24
C SER A 37 5.25 -14.08 10.08
N LYS A 38 5.05 -14.87 11.14
CA LYS A 38 5.13 -16.34 11.09
C LYS A 38 3.88 -16.98 10.51
N THR A 39 2.76 -16.26 10.49
CA THR A 39 1.46 -16.81 10.11
C THR A 39 0.83 -16.10 8.91
N VAL A 40 1.39 -14.98 8.47
CA VAL A 40 0.91 -14.22 7.31
C VAL A 40 0.89 -15.10 6.07
N SER A 41 -0.12 -14.91 5.23
CA SER A 41 -0.25 -15.59 3.95
C SER A 41 -1.01 -14.71 2.98
N ALA A 42 -0.83 -14.95 1.67
CA ALA A 42 -1.58 -14.23 0.65
C ALA A 42 -3.10 -14.35 0.87
N SER A 43 -3.58 -15.55 1.21
CA SER A 43 -5.02 -15.77 1.45
C SER A 43 -5.59 -15.00 2.63
N LYS A 44 -4.81 -14.71 3.67
CA LYS A 44 -5.25 -13.83 4.77
C LYS A 44 -5.43 -12.39 4.31
N TRP A 45 -4.53 -11.89 3.45
CA TRP A 45 -4.69 -10.57 2.84
C TRP A 45 -5.88 -10.51 1.87
N GLU A 46 -6.03 -11.51 0.99
CA GLU A 46 -7.16 -11.62 0.06
C GLU A 46 -8.50 -11.62 0.81
N GLN A 47 -8.60 -12.37 1.91
CA GLN A 47 -9.79 -12.38 2.76
C GLN A 47 -10.03 -11.01 3.39
N LEU A 48 -9.01 -10.40 4.00
CA LEU A 48 -9.13 -9.09 4.65
C LEU A 48 -9.56 -8.01 3.64
N PHE A 49 -8.96 -7.99 2.45
CA PHE A 49 -9.34 -7.05 1.40
C PHE A 49 -10.78 -7.27 0.93
N LYS A 50 -11.18 -8.52 0.69
CA LYS A 50 -12.57 -8.85 0.31
C LYS A 50 -13.59 -8.39 1.36
N GLU A 51 -13.30 -8.62 2.65
CA GLU A 51 -14.15 -8.18 3.77
C GLU A 51 -14.27 -6.65 3.86
N ASN A 52 -13.29 -5.91 3.32
CA ASN A 52 -13.27 -4.45 3.26
C ASN A 52 -13.58 -3.90 1.86
N ASN A 53 -14.29 -4.65 1.02
CA ASN A 53 -14.71 -4.28 -0.33
C ASN A 53 -13.58 -4.05 -1.36
N PHE A 54 -12.34 -4.40 -1.03
CA PHE A 54 -11.23 -4.52 -1.98
C PHE A 54 -11.25 -5.92 -2.61
N GLY A 55 -12.09 -6.09 -3.63
CA GLY A 55 -12.21 -7.36 -4.37
C GLY A 55 -11.15 -7.55 -5.45
N LYS A 56 -11.25 -8.67 -6.19
CA LYS A 56 -10.42 -9.00 -7.37
C LYS A 56 -8.90 -8.99 -7.07
N SER A 57 -8.52 -9.42 -5.88
CA SER A 57 -7.12 -9.55 -5.49
C SER A 57 -6.36 -10.49 -6.42
N TRP A 58 -5.08 -10.18 -6.63
CA TRP A 58 -4.10 -10.97 -7.36
C TRP A 58 -2.78 -10.93 -6.57
N ARG A 59 -1.80 -11.74 -6.96
CA ARG A 59 -0.51 -11.89 -6.24
C ARG A 59 0.65 -11.61 -7.19
N ASP A 60 1.48 -10.65 -6.85
CA ASP A 60 2.72 -10.33 -7.57
C ASP A 60 3.61 -9.40 -6.71
N GLY A 61 4.74 -8.97 -7.27
CA GLY A 61 5.52 -7.84 -6.77
C GLY A 61 4.96 -6.48 -7.23
N ILE A 62 5.71 -5.42 -6.91
CA ILE A 62 5.44 -4.06 -7.37
C ILE A 62 6.44 -3.69 -8.47
N PHE A 63 6.00 -2.94 -9.49
CA PHE A 63 6.90 -2.47 -10.54
C PHE A 63 7.99 -1.54 -9.99
N SER A 64 9.19 -1.65 -10.55
CA SER A 64 10.36 -0.83 -10.18
C SER A 64 10.42 0.53 -10.89
N PHE A 65 9.45 0.81 -11.76
CA PHE A 65 9.30 2.09 -12.45
C PHE A 65 8.07 2.85 -11.93
N HIS A 66 8.11 4.17 -12.06
CA HIS A 66 7.03 5.05 -11.60
C HIS A 66 5.78 4.86 -12.46
N HIS A 67 4.64 4.61 -11.83
CA HIS A 67 3.35 4.40 -12.47
C HIS A 67 2.22 4.89 -11.55
N TYR A 68 1.02 5.07 -12.11
CA TYR A 68 -0.16 5.50 -11.38
C TYR A 68 -1.43 4.87 -11.97
N HIS A 69 -2.52 4.92 -11.20
CA HIS A 69 -3.85 4.47 -11.62
C HIS A 69 -4.81 5.67 -11.63
N SER A 70 -5.30 6.06 -12.81
CA SER A 70 -6.21 7.21 -12.95
C SER A 70 -7.66 6.92 -12.57
N THR A 71 -8.05 5.65 -12.49
CA THR A 71 -9.46 5.23 -12.33
C THR A 71 -9.68 4.28 -11.15
N ALA A 72 -8.65 4.02 -10.35
CA ALA A 72 -8.72 3.06 -9.24
C ALA A 72 -7.88 3.50 -8.03
N HIS A 73 -8.35 3.13 -6.85
CA HIS A 73 -7.54 3.11 -5.64
C HIS A 73 -6.84 1.76 -5.50
N GLU A 74 -5.59 1.77 -5.09
CA GLU A 74 -4.80 0.55 -4.88
C GLU A 74 -4.66 0.24 -3.39
N ALA A 75 -4.75 -1.04 -3.04
CA ALA A 75 -4.41 -1.56 -1.72
C ALA A 75 -3.45 -2.74 -1.89
N LEU A 76 -2.32 -2.70 -1.19
CA LEU A 76 -1.27 -3.72 -1.26
C LEU A 76 -1.07 -4.37 0.10
N GLY A 77 -0.88 -5.69 0.11
CA GLY A 77 -0.58 -6.48 1.30
C GLY A 77 0.69 -7.28 1.11
N CYS A 78 1.69 -7.09 1.98
CA CYS A 78 2.92 -7.88 1.93
C CYS A 78 2.69 -9.21 2.66
N TYR A 79 2.81 -10.32 1.94
CA TYR A 79 2.74 -11.67 2.49
C TYR A 79 4.07 -12.43 2.43
N GLY A 80 5.11 -11.79 1.90
CA GLY A 80 6.42 -12.38 1.64
C GLY A 80 7.43 -11.33 1.19
N GLY A 81 8.66 -11.42 1.69
CA GLY A 81 9.77 -10.56 1.26
C GLY A 81 9.69 -9.13 1.81
N ARG A 82 10.22 -8.19 1.01
CA ARG A 82 10.25 -6.75 1.33
C ARG A 82 10.21 -5.92 0.05
N ALA A 83 9.67 -4.71 0.16
CA ALA A 83 9.67 -3.71 -0.89
C ALA A 83 9.92 -2.32 -0.31
N GLN A 84 10.60 -1.47 -1.06
CA GLN A 84 10.63 -0.04 -0.78
C GLN A 84 9.71 0.64 -1.78
N VAL A 85 8.60 1.19 -1.28
CA VAL A 85 7.59 1.86 -2.11
C VAL A 85 7.88 3.35 -2.12
N ARG A 86 7.93 3.93 -3.33
CA ARG A 86 7.98 5.38 -3.53
C ARG A 86 6.58 5.87 -3.90
N LEU A 87 6.15 6.94 -3.25
CA LEU A 87 4.84 7.55 -3.42
C LEU A 87 5.05 9.03 -3.72
N GLY A 88 4.32 9.56 -4.70
CA GLY A 88 4.40 10.95 -5.10
C GLY A 88 5.21 11.21 -6.36
N GLY A 89 5.15 12.45 -6.85
CA GLY A 89 5.78 12.91 -8.08
C GLY A 89 7.28 13.15 -7.96
N ASP A 90 7.93 13.63 -9.02
CA ASP A 90 9.38 13.83 -9.03
C ASP A 90 9.85 14.88 -8.02
N ASN A 91 8.98 15.85 -7.71
CA ASN A 91 9.29 16.95 -6.80
C ASN A 91 8.92 16.67 -5.34
N GLU A 92 8.01 15.73 -5.09
CA GLU A 92 7.54 15.39 -3.74
C GLU A 92 7.39 13.88 -3.61
N GLN A 93 8.32 13.25 -2.89
CA GLN A 93 8.32 11.80 -2.69
C GLN A 93 8.39 11.41 -1.23
N VAL A 94 7.59 10.41 -0.87
CA VAL A 94 7.71 9.67 0.37
C VAL A 94 8.14 8.24 0.05
N ARG A 95 9.10 7.73 0.83
CA ARG A 95 9.53 6.33 0.76
C ARG A 95 9.03 5.58 1.97
N LYS A 96 8.51 4.37 1.74
CA LYS A 96 8.08 3.45 2.80
C LYS A 96 8.68 2.09 2.56
N ASP A 97 9.45 1.63 3.54
CA ASP A 97 9.86 0.24 3.61
C ASP A 97 8.66 -0.59 4.10
N ILE A 98 8.29 -1.56 3.28
CA ILE A 98 7.21 -2.52 3.50
C ILE A 98 7.87 -3.89 3.64
N GLU A 99 7.68 -4.50 4.79
CA GLU A 99 8.27 -5.78 5.18
C GLU A 99 7.28 -6.58 6.01
N LEU A 100 7.58 -7.88 6.19
CA LEU A 100 6.81 -8.78 7.04
C LEU A 100 7.03 -8.54 8.53
#